data_AF-A0A9J7M007-F1
#
_entry.id   AF-A0A9J7M007-F1
#
_cell.length_a   1.000
_cell.length_b   1.000
_cell.length_c   1.000
_cell.angle_alpha   90.00
_cell.angle_beta   90.00
_cell.angle_gamma   90.00
#
_symmetry.space_group_name_H-M   'P 1'
#
loop_
_entity.id
_entity.type
_entity.pdbx_description
1 polymer ?
#
loop_
_entity_poly.entity_id
_entity_poly.type
_entity_poly.pdbx_seq_one_letter_code
_entity_poly.pdbx_strand_id
1 'polypeptide(L)'
;MTLYPLFRVTRQLQTVRTTTLPPRKAANMAREVTLPTSGSADDGEFYVCSCFFTNNFYLKDYNVHVVYRDDVQFGEEYKQVMNKYGCGTDEQWNQVLAQVKSELERRHNLFQQSLEKSRQIRTQYRPLHPQVYTLQKSFFAPEFLEFVELSRRIDTTPEDVMKFVTSKPDNRVYEFPVFTEHFCQLFMEEITHFEDSNLPKGRPNTMNNYGILLNELGFDEGFITPLRTDYLRPICRLLYPDWGGDALDSHKAFVVTYKLGEDLDLSYHYDNAEVTLNVSLGKDFEEGSLYFGNMRQVVQSQPSYREHKHRPTYGLLHRGQHKHGAMPIDEGERYNLIIWMRSSKVRNQLCPMCDQKPTLVRTVGFGDGFTKETKTVDVCCAS
;
A
#
# COMPACT_ATOMS: atom_id res chain seq x y z
N MET A 1 12.02 10.22 -6.82
CA MET A 1 11.62 9.46 -5.62
C MET A 1 10.21 8.91 -5.82
N THR A 2 10.04 7.59 -5.77
CA THR A 2 8.78 6.88 -6.02
C THR A 2 7.93 6.86 -4.74
N LEU A 3 6.77 7.53 -4.69
CA LEU A 3 5.86 7.53 -3.54
C LEU A 3 4.50 6.97 -3.95
N TYR A 4 3.95 6.10 -3.11
CA TYR A 4 2.60 5.55 -3.23
C TYR A 4 1.76 5.95 -2.02
N PRO A 5 0.48 6.26 -2.21
CA PRO A 5 -0.31 6.93 -1.18
C PRO A 5 -0.61 5.98 -0.01
N LEU A 6 -0.09 6.32 1.16
CA LEU A 6 -0.84 6.16 2.40
C LEU A 6 -1.83 7.31 2.50
N PHE A 7 -3.05 7.02 2.89
CA PHE A 7 -4.07 8.03 3.00
C PHE A 7 -4.05 8.60 4.42
N ARG A 8 -3.27 9.68 4.57
CA ARG A 8 -3.14 10.37 5.85
C ARG A 8 -4.49 10.93 6.29
N VAL A 9 -4.83 10.72 7.55
CA VAL A 9 -6.05 11.32 8.13
C VAL A 9 -5.70 12.75 8.53
N THR A 10 -5.81 13.69 7.58
CA THR A 10 -5.65 15.13 7.84
C THR A 10 -6.94 15.89 7.54
N ARG A 11 -6.93 17.21 7.78
CA ARG A 11 -8.01 18.08 7.33
C ARG A 11 -8.03 18.10 5.80
N GLN A 12 -9.16 17.68 5.22
CA GLN A 12 -9.49 18.04 3.85
C GLN A 12 -10.09 19.45 3.85
N LEU A 13 -9.59 20.31 2.96
CA LEU A 13 -10.22 21.61 2.76
C LEU A 13 -11.59 21.37 2.09
N GLN A 14 -12.66 21.76 2.79
CA GLN A 14 -13.97 21.87 2.17
C GLN A 14 -13.91 23.05 1.19
N THR A 15 -14.06 22.76 -0.10
CA THR A 15 -14.31 23.80 -1.09
C THR A 15 -15.61 24.52 -0.71
N VAL A 16 -15.60 25.85 -0.73
CA VAL A 16 -16.83 26.63 -0.57
C VAL A 16 -17.76 26.20 -1.69
N ARG A 17 -18.92 25.60 -1.35
CA ARG A 17 -19.94 25.20 -2.33
C ARG A 17 -20.44 26.43 -3.09
N THR A 18 -19.83 26.75 -4.21
CA THR A 18 -20.53 27.40 -5.32
C THR A 18 -21.24 26.30 -6.10
N THR A 19 -22.54 26.47 -6.27
CA THR A 19 -23.52 25.62 -6.96
C THR A 19 -22.93 24.68 -8.02
N THR A 20 -23.33 23.40 -7.92
CA THR A 20 -23.05 22.30 -8.85
C THR A 20 -23.09 22.74 -10.31
N LEU A 21 -21.92 22.88 -10.93
CA LEU A 21 -21.79 22.85 -12.38
C LEU A 21 -21.65 21.38 -12.84
N PRO A 22 -22.30 20.97 -13.94
CA PRO A 22 -22.21 19.60 -14.43
C PRO A 22 -20.77 19.28 -14.85
N PRO A 23 -20.38 17.99 -14.83
CA PRO A 23 -19.04 17.57 -15.22
C PRO A 23 -18.75 18.00 -16.66
N ARG A 24 -17.83 18.94 -16.85
CA ARG A 24 -17.23 19.21 -18.17
C ARG A 24 -16.32 18.03 -18.50
N LYS A 25 -16.51 17.46 -19.69
CA LYS A 25 -15.65 16.39 -20.23
C LYS A 25 -14.19 16.82 -20.11
N ALA A 26 -13.40 16.08 -19.32
CA ALA A 26 -11.95 16.22 -19.35
C ALA A 26 -11.49 15.98 -20.79
N ALA A 27 -10.81 16.95 -21.38
CA ALA A 27 -10.20 16.78 -22.69
C ALA A 27 -9.10 15.71 -22.56
N ASN A 28 -9.30 14.56 -23.21
CA ASN A 28 -8.31 13.50 -23.31
C ASN A 28 -7.07 14.04 -24.05
N MET A 29 -5.99 14.29 -23.32
CA MET A 29 -4.64 14.30 -23.86
C MET A 29 -3.82 13.20 -23.17
N ALA A 30 -4.30 11.96 -23.25
CA ALA A 30 -3.46 10.79 -23.03
C ALA A 30 -2.73 10.51 -24.35
N ARG A 31 -1.46 10.92 -24.47
CA ARG A 31 -0.57 10.32 -25.47
C ARG A 31 -0.40 8.85 -25.10
N GLU A 32 -0.73 7.94 -26.01
CA GLU A 32 -0.40 6.52 -25.87
C GLU A 32 1.12 6.39 -25.83
N VAL A 33 1.67 6.21 -24.62
CA VAL A 33 3.04 5.77 -24.43
C VAL A 33 2.99 4.24 -24.43
N THR A 34 3.49 3.63 -25.50
CA THR A 34 3.64 2.17 -25.59
C THR A 34 4.79 1.76 -24.65
N LEU A 35 4.44 1.13 -23.53
CA LEU A 35 5.41 0.63 -22.56
C LEU A 35 5.70 -0.86 -22.82
N PRO A 36 6.97 -1.30 -22.74
CA PRO A 36 7.32 -2.70 -22.93
C PRO A 36 6.76 -3.55 -21.79
N THR A 37 6.21 -4.71 -22.15
CA THR A 37 5.67 -5.72 -21.26
C THR A 37 6.81 -6.49 -20.58
N SER A 38 7.07 -6.19 -19.31
CA SER A 38 7.77 -7.11 -18.42
C SER A 38 6.81 -7.54 -17.32
N GLY A 39 5.98 -8.53 -17.65
CA GLY A 39 5.17 -9.31 -16.73
C GLY A 39 5.11 -10.72 -17.28
N SER A 40 5.22 -11.72 -16.41
CA SER A 40 4.97 -13.12 -16.74
C SER A 40 3.65 -13.26 -17.51
N ALA A 41 3.62 -14.16 -18.50
CA ALA A 41 2.56 -14.30 -19.50
C ALA A 41 1.16 -14.70 -18.96
N ASP A 42 0.93 -14.64 -17.65
CA ASP A 42 -0.29 -15.14 -16.99
C ASP A 42 -0.98 -14.12 -16.06
N ASP A 43 -0.39 -12.95 -15.81
CA ASP A 43 -1.01 -11.89 -15.00
C ASP A 43 -1.60 -10.80 -15.92
N GLY A 44 -2.92 -10.63 -15.86
CA GLY A 44 -3.66 -9.66 -16.69
C GLY A 44 -3.18 -8.21 -16.54
N GLU A 45 -3.62 -7.33 -17.44
CA GLU A 45 -3.22 -5.92 -17.39
C GLU A 45 -3.79 -5.20 -16.17
N PHE A 46 -2.92 -4.54 -15.41
CA PHE A 46 -3.30 -3.71 -14.26
C PHE A 46 -3.27 -2.21 -14.57
N TYR A 47 -4.01 -1.45 -13.75
CA TYR A 47 -4.32 -0.04 -13.94
C TYR A 47 -4.21 0.73 -12.62
N VAL A 48 -4.16 2.06 -12.74
CA VAL A 48 -4.46 3.01 -11.65
C VAL A 48 -5.72 3.79 -11.98
N CYS A 49 -6.35 4.39 -10.97
CA CYS A 49 -7.43 5.35 -11.22
C CYS A 49 -6.84 6.71 -11.64
N SER A 50 -7.44 7.39 -12.61
CA SER A 50 -7.00 8.72 -13.07
C SER A 50 -6.96 9.77 -11.96
N CYS A 51 -7.74 9.57 -10.88
CA CYS A 51 -7.69 10.44 -9.71
C CYS A 51 -6.31 10.45 -9.02
N PHE A 52 -5.46 9.46 -9.27
CA PHE A 52 -4.06 9.48 -8.86
C PHE A 52 -3.33 10.72 -9.36
N PHE A 53 -3.72 11.29 -10.50
CA PHE A 53 -3.10 12.51 -11.05
C PHE A 53 -3.78 13.80 -10.58
N THR A 54 -4.87 13.73 -9.82
CA THR A 54 -5.63 14.94 -9.43
C THR A 54 -5.93 15.07 -7.94
N ASN A 55 -6.00 13.97 -7.20
CA ASN A 55 -6.48 13.93 -5.83
C ASN A 55 -5.36 13.69 -4.81
N ASN A 56 -5.60 14.09 -3.56
CA ASN A 56 -4.73 13.83 -2.42
C ASN A 56 -3.29 14.34 -2.61
N PHE A 57 -3.12 15.56 -3.12
CA PHE A 57 -1.85 16.26 -3.08
C PHE A 57 -1.65 16.82 -1.67
N TYR A 58 -0.56 16.45 -0.99
CA TYR A 58 -0.31 16.88 0.37
C TYR A 58 0.58 18.12 0.41
N LEU A 59 0.07 19.20 0.99
CA LEU A 59 0.81 20.44 1.21
C LEU A 59 1.35 20.44 2.63
N LYS A 60 2.63 20.03 2.79
CA LYS A 60 3.28 19.82 4.10
C LYS A 60 3.19 21.05 5.01
N ASP A 61 3.51 22.21 4.48
CA ASP A 61 3.61 23.46 5.27
C ASP A 61 2.26 23.92 5.84
N TYR A 62 1.17 23.46 5.23
CA TYR A 62 -0.19 23.80 5.61
C TYR A 62 -0.95 22.62 6.24
N ASN A 63 -0.35 21.42 6.22
CA ASN A 63 -0.91 20.17 6.69
C ASN A 63 -2.32 19.85 6.10
N VAL A 64 -2.50 20.08 4.80
CA VAL A 64 -3.77 19.85 4.09
C VAL A 64 -3.61 19.01 2.84
N HIS A 65 -4.66 18.27 2.50
CA HIS A 65 -4.79 17.64 1.19
C HIS A 65 -5.63 18.51 0.25
N VAL A 66 -5.19 18.61 -1.01
CA VAL A 66 -5.85 19.39 -2.06
C VAL A 66 -6.10 18.55 -3.32
N VAL A 67 -7.00 19.04 -4.16
CA VAL A 67 -7.30 18.51 -5.49
C VAL A 67 -6.81 19.51 -6.53
N TYR A 68 -6.00 19.03 -7.49
CA TYR A 68 -5.43 19.82 -8.56
C TYR A 68 -5.79 19.21 -9.91
N ARG A 69 -6.52 19.97 -10.74
CA ARG A 69 -6.83 19.61 -12.12
C ARG A 69 -6.06 20.48 -13.10
N ASP A 70 -6.02 21.77 -12.83
CA ASP A 70 -5.29 22.79 -13.56
C ASP A 70 -5.12 24.05 -12.70
N ASP A 71 -4.30 25.00 -13.17
CA ASP A 71 -4.00 26.24 -12.45
C ASP A 71 -5.25 27.10 -12.20
N VAL A 72 -6.23 27.06 -13.11
CA VAL A 72 -7.45 27.88 -13.03
C VAL A 72 -8.32 27.38 -11.90
N GLN A 73 -8.68 26.09 -11.91
CA GLN A 73 -9.46 25.46 -10.85
C GLN A 73 -8.75 25.60 -9.50
N PHE A 74 -7.44 25.39 -9.45
CA PHE A 74 -6.72 25.45 -8.20
C PHE A 74 -6.73 26.86 -7.60
N GLY A 75 -6.56 27.89 -8.44
CA GLY A 75 -6.65 29.29 -8.03
C GLY A 75 -8.04 29.67 -7.52
N GLU A 76 -9.10 29.29 -8.26
CA GLU A 76 -10.49 29.58 -7.90
C GLU A 76 -10.92 28.92 -6.58
N GLU A 77 -10.55 27.65 -6.38
CA GLU A 77 -11.00 26.87 -5.23
C GLU A 77 -10.15 27.07 -3.97
N TYR A 78 -8.82 27.25 -4.11
CA TYR A 78 -7.91 27.19 -2.97
C TYR A 78 -7.24 28.52 -2.62
N LYS A 79 -7.12 29.52 -3.50
CA LYS A 79 -6.35 30.75 -3.20
C LYS A 79 -6.88 31.48 -1.96
N GLN A 80 -8.20 31.69 -1.88
CA GLN A 80 -8.81 32.33 -0.71
C GLN A 80 -8.77 31.45 0.54
N VAL A 81 -8.91 30.14 0.39
CA VAL A 81 -8.90 29.20 1.51
C VAL A 81 -7.50 29.15 2.11
N MET A 82 -6.47 28.95 1.29
CA MET A 82 -5.06 28.85 1.72
C MET A 82 -4.57 30.15 2.38
N ASN A 83 -5.08 31.31 1.98
CA ASN A 83 -4.79 32.58 2.66
C ASN A 83 -5.18 32.51 4.16
N LYS A 84 -6.33 31.91 4.48
CA LYS A 84 -6.77 31.68 5.87
C LYS A 84 -5.89 30.70 6.65
N TYR A 85 -5.09 29.89 5.95
CA TYR A 85 -4.11 28.97 6.52
C TYR A 85 -2.69 29.57 6.52
N GLY A 86 -2.53 30.86 6.23
CA GLY A 86 -1.23 31.57 6.30
C GLY A 86 -0.50 31.71 4.96
N CYS A 87 -1.08 31.27 3.84
CA CYS A 87 -0.57 31.52 2.49
C CYS A 87 -0.99 32.92 2.01
N GLY A 88 -0.49 33.96 2.68
CA GLY A 88 -0.96 35.34 2.52
C GLY A 88 -0.32 36.12 1.36
N THR A 89 0.84 35.67 0.88
CA THR A 89 1.64 36.37 -0.14
C THR A 89 1.63 35.64 -1.48
N ASP A 90 1.84 36.36 -2.59
CA ASP A 90 1.97 35.73 -3.91
C ASP A 90 3.21 34.82 -3.99
N GLU A 91 4.29 35.12 -3.26
CA GLU A 91 5.47 34.25 -3.13
C GLU A 91 5.08 32.87 -2.56
N GLN A 92 4.37 32.85 -1.42
CA GLN A 92 3.88 31.61 -0.80
C GLN A 92 2.92 30.86 -1.72
N TRP A 93 2.05 31.57 -2.44
CA TRP A 93 1.13 30.96 -3.39
C TRP A 93 1.86 30.30 -4.57
N ASN A 94 2.88 30.97 -5.11
CA ASN A 94 3.72 30.43 -6.18
C ASN A 94 4.47 29.18 -5.72
N GLN A 95 4.95 29.16 -4.46
CA GLN A 95 5.56 27.97 -3.86
C GLN A 95 4.57 26.80 -3.74
N VAL A 96 3.32 27.07 -3.32
CA VAL A 96 2.25 26.04 -3.28
C VAL A 96 1.99 25.48 -4.68
N LEU A 97 1.83 26.33 -5.69
CA LEU A 97 1.64 25.90 -7.08
C LEU A 97 2.82 25.06 -7.58
N ALA A 98 4.06 25.50 -7.31
CA ALA A 98 5.26 24.77 -7.68
C ALA A 98 5.33 23.38 -7.01
N GLN A 99 4.97 23.29 -5.73
CA GLN A 99 4.91 22.02 -4.99
C GLN A 99 3.91 21.04 -5.62
N VAL A 100 2.69 21.51 -5.94
CA VAL A 100 1.65 20.68 -6.55
C VAL A 100 2.06 20.21 -7.95
N LYS A 101 2.62 21.09 -8.77
CA LYS A 101 3.10 20.75 -10.12
C LYS A 101 4.26 19.77 -10.09
N SER A 102 5.21 19.96 -9.18
CA SER A 102 6.33 19.02 -8.98
C SER A 102 5.83 17.64 -8.55
N GLU A 103 4.85 17.57 -7.65
CA GLU A 103 4.22 16.30 -7.26
C GLU A 103 3.47 15.65 -8.44
N LEU A 104 2.79 16.43 -9.28
CA LEU A 104 2.09 15.90 -10.47
C LEU A 104 3.09 15.30 -11.46
N GLU A 105 4.15 16.03 -11.78
CA GLU A 105 5.22 15.56 -12.64
C GLU A 105 5.88 14.29 -12.08
N ARG A 106 6.12 14.25 -10.76
CA ARG A 106 6.65 13.07 -10.08
C ARG A 106 5.70 11.87 -10.23
N ARG A 107 4.39 12.06 -10.11
CA ARG A 107 3.38 10.99 -10.30
C ARG A 107 3.35 10.48 -11.73
N HIS A 108 3.49 11.34 -12.74
CA HIS A 108 3.58 10.92 -14.14
C HIS A 108 4.84 10.10 -14.42
N ASN A 109 5.97 10.47 -13.82
CA ASN A 109 7.25 9.78 -14.03
C ASN A 109 7.45 8.55 -13.12
N LEU A 110 6.54 8.33 -12.16
CA LEU A 110 6.66 7.32 -11.10
C LEU A 110 7.01 5.92 -11.62
N PHE A 111 6.23 5.45 -12.60
CA PHE A 111 6.32 4.08 -13.10
C PHE A 111 7.59 3.86 -13.92
N GLN A 112 7.95 4.81 -14.78
CA GLN A 112 9.19 4.74 -15.56
C GLN A 112 10.42 4.76 -14.66
N GLN A 113 10.42 5.62 -13.64
CA GLN A 113 11.50 5.64 -12.65
C GLN A 113 11.61 4.32 -11.88
N SER A 114 10.49 3.68 -11.54
CA SER A 114 10.51 2.39 -10.86
C SER A 114 11.15 1.30 -11.74
N LEU A 115 10.77 1.24 -13.03
CA LEU A 115 11.35 0.27 -13.97
C LEU A 115 12.84 0.45 -14.20
N GLU A 116 13.29 1.69 -14.37
CA GLU A 116 14.71 1.98 -14.55
C GLU A 116 15.51 1.55 -13.31
N LYS A 117 14.99 1.83 -12.11
CA LYS A 117 15.61 1.36 -10.86
C LYS A 117 15.64 -0.16 -10.78
N SER A 118 14.53 -0.84 -11.03
CA SER A 118 14.49 -2.32 -11.05
C SER A 118 15.51 -2.90 -12.02
N ARG A 119 15.65 -2.31 -13.22
CA ARG A 119 16.64 -2.71 -14.23
C ARG A 119 18.07 -2.50 -13.73
N GLN A 120 18.36 -1.35 -13.14
CA GLN A 120 19.67 -1.06 -12.59
C GLN A 120 20.03 -2.00 -11.44
N ILE A 121 19.11 -2.21 -10.49
CA ILE A 121 19.27 -3.13 -9.36
C ILE A 121 19.54 -4.53 -9.87
N ARG A 122 18.72 -5.06 -10.78
CA ARG A 122 18.88 -6.41 -11.35
C ARG A 122 20.24 -6.63 -12.00
N THR A 123 20.83 -5.60 -12.60
CA THR A 123 22.11 -5.73 -13.31
C THR A 123 23.32 -5.56 -12.39
N GLN A 124 23.24 -4.67 -11.40
CA GLN A 124 24.38 -4.23 -10.60
C GLN A 124 24.41 -4.85 -9.20
N TYR A 125 23.26 -5.16 -8.61
CA TYR A 125 23.18 -5.72 -7.27
C TYR A 125 23.63 -7.18 -7.25
N ARG A 126 24.22 -7.61 -6.13
CA ARG A 126 24.62 -8.99 -5.87
C ARG A 126 23.97 -9.40 -4.55
N PRO A 127 22.93 -10.25 -4.58
CA PRO A 127 22.28 -10.70 -3.35
C PRO A 127 23.26 -11.39 -2.40
N LEU A 128 23.13 -11.08 -1.11
CA LEU A 128 23.85 -11.76 -0.04
C LEU A 128 23.26 -13.16 0.22
N HIS A 129 21.92 -13.25 0.18
CA HIS A 129 21.14 -14.46 0.39
C HIS A 129 20.21 -14.73 -0.81
N PRO A 130 20.73 -15.21 -1.96
CA PRO A 130 19.90 -15.49 -3.14
C PRO A 130 18.70 -16.41 -2.86
N GLN A 131 18.82 -17.30 -1.87
CA GLN A 131 17.78 -18.24 -1.48
C GLN A 131 16.50 -17.58 -0.93
N VAL A 132 16.55 -16.34 -0.43
CA VAL A 132 15.37 -15.66 0.13
C VAL A 132 14.45 -15.07 -0.95
N TYR A 133 14.90 -14.99 -2.20
CA TYR A 133 14.10 -14.45 -3.33
C TYR A 133 13.04 -15.43 -3.85
N THR A 134 13.13 -16.70 -3.44
CA THR A 134 12.16 -17.74 -3.79
C THR A 134 11.53 -18.29 -2.52
N LEU A 135 10.20 -18.30 -2.44
CA LEU A 135 9.48 -18.75 -1.25
C LEU A 135 9.73 -20.23 -0.97
N GLN A 136 10.08 -20.57 0.26
CA GLN A 136 10.29 -21.94 0.70
C GLN A 136 9.41 -22.26 1.91
N LYS A 137 8.89 -23.49 1.98
CA LYS A 137 8.08 -23.94 3.13
C LYS A 137 8.84 -23.85 4.46
N SER A 138 10.17 -24.03 4.44
CA SER A 138 11.06 -23.91 5.60
C SER A 138 11.11 -22.51 6.20
N PHE A 139 10.64 -21.49 5.48
CA PHE A 139 10.61 -20.12 5.98
C PHE A 139 9.47 -19.87 6.97
N PHE A 140 8.44 -20.71 6.96
CA PHE A 140 7.22 -20.51 7.74
C PHE A 140 7.28 -21.18 9.11
N ALA A 141 6.63 -20.55 10.09
CA ALA A 141 6.32 -21.21 11.35
C ALA A 141 5.43 -22.44 11.11
N PRO A 142 5.65 -23.57 11.82
CA PRO A 142 4.81 -24.77 11.65
C PRO A 142 3.31 -24.50 11.84
N GLU A 143 2.95 -23.68 12.82
CA GLU A 143 1.57 -23.29 13.12
C GLU A 143 0.93 -22.49 11.98
N PHE A 144 1.72 -21.68 11.26
CA PHE A 144 1.24 -20.97 10.07
C PHE A 144 0.89 -21.94 8.95
N LEU A 145 1.72 -22.97 8.74
CA LEU A 145 1.44 -23.99 7.73
C LEU A 145 0.18 -24.78 8.06
N GLU A 146 -0.02 -25.17 9.33
CA GLU A 146 -1.26 -25.81 9.79
C GLU A 146 -2.49 -24.92 9.57
N PHE A 147 -2.36 -23.62 9.87
CA PHE A 147 -3.41 -22.64 9.63
C PHE A 147 -3.77 -22.56 8.15
N VAL A 148 -2.77 -22.49 7.26
CA VAL A 148 -2.99 -22.45 5.81
C VAL A 148 -3.66 -23.74 5.30
N GLU A 149 -3.19 -24.91 5.72
CA GLU A 149 -3.75 -26.19 5.27
C GLU A 149 -5.20 -26.38 5.73
N LEU A 150 -5.54 -25.95 6.96
CA LEU A 150 -6.94 -25.93 7.40
C LEU A 150 -7.76 -24.94 6.55
N SER A 151 -7.26 -23.74 6.32
CA SER A 151 -7.97 -22.68 5.56
C SER A 151 -8.28 -23.05 4.11
N ARG A 152 -7.54 -23.99 3.52
CA ARG A 152 -7.75 -24.48 2.16
C ARG A 152 -8.93 -25.44 2.03
N ARG A 153 -9.38 -26.08 3.11
CA ARG A 153 -10.48 -27.04 3.03
C ARG A 153 -11.79 -26.31 2.74
N ILE A 154 -12.66 -26.96 1.97
CA ILE A 154 -13.90 -26.36 1.48
C ILE A 154 -14.95 -26.21 2.59
N ASP A 155 -14.89 -27.09 3.59
CA ASP A 155 -15.80 -27.20 4.73
C ASP A 155 -15.33 -26.40 5.96
N THR A 156 -14.14 -25.79 5.90
CA THR A 156 -13.61 -24.98 7.00
C THR A 156 -14.36 -23.66 7.13
N THR A 157 -14.78 -23.36 8.36
CA THR A 157 -15.45 -22.13 8.76
C THR A 157 -14.47 -21.13 9.39
N PRO A 158 -14.82 -19.84 9.48
CA PRO A 158 -14.01 -18.86 10.20
C PRO A 158 -13.75 -19.26 11.66
N GLU A 159 -14.72 -19.88 12.33
CA GLU A 159 -14.60 -20.32 13.73
C GLU A 159 -13.52 -21.40 13.92
N ASP A 160 -13.37 -22.32 12.96
CA ASP A 160 -12.42 -23.43 13.02
C ASP A 160 -10.96 -22.96 13.05
N VAL A 161 -10.68 -21.81 12.43
CA VAL A 161 -9.33 -21.25 12.32
C VAL A 161 -8.99 -20.28 13.45
N MET A 162 -9.96 -19.91 14.29
CA MET A 162 -9.73 -18.95 15.39
C MET A 162 -8.72 -19.44 16.42
N LYS A 163 -8.49 -20.76 16.51
CA LYS A 163 -7.44 -21.35 17.37
C LYS A 163 -6.01 -20.93 16.99
N PHE A 164 -5.79 -20.44 15.76
CA PHE A 164 -4.47 -20.00 15.28
C PHE A 164 -4.20 -18.51 15.53
N VAL A 165 -5.17 -17.75 16.05
CA VAL A 165 -5.02 -16.30 16.26
C VAL A 165 -5.00 -15.95 17.75
N THR A 166 -4.17 -14.97 18.12
CA THR A 166 -3.86 -14.68 19.53
C THR A 166 -4.76 -13.57 20.14
N SER A 167 -5.39 -12.72 19.33
CA SER A 167 -6.12 -11.52 19.79
C SER A 167 -7.64 -11.58 19.60
N LYS A 168 -8.38 -10.96 20.54
CA LYS A 168 -9.85 -10.89 20.50
C LYS A 168 -10.36 -10.19 19.22
N PRO A 169 -11.34 -10.79 18.50
CA PRO A 169 -11.76 -10.41 17.16
C PRO A 169 -12.63 -9.14 17.07
N ASP A 170 -12.88 -8.43 18.17
CA ASP A 170 -13.81 -7.29 18.21
C ASP A 170 -13.53 -6.22 17.14
N ASN A 171 -12.29 -6.15 16.65
CA ASN A 171 -11.89 -5.25 15.57
C ASN A 171 -11.36 -5.96 14.31
N ARG A 172 -11.47 -7.30 14.19
CA ARG A 172 -10.99 -8.10 13.04
C ARG A 172 -9.54 -7.77 12.64
N VAL A 173 -8.69 -7.61 13.65
CA VAL A 173 -7.23 -7.58 13.57
C VAL A 173 -6.75 -8.90 14.16
N TYR A 174 -6.05 -9.70 13.36
CA TYR A 174 -5.64 -11.05 13.71
C TYR A 174 -4.13 -11.12 13.83
N GLU A 175 -3.64 -11.64 14.95
CA GLU A 175 -2.22 -11.85 15.23
C GLU A 175 -1.90 -13.35 15.20
N PHE A 176 -0.89 -13.75 14.41
CA PHE A 176 -0.42 -15.14 14.30
C PHE A 176 1.05 -15.21 13.90
N PRO A 177 1.80 -16.28 14.26
CA PRO A 177 3.16 -16.47 13.79
C PRO A 177 3.16 -16.68 12.27
N VAL A 178 4.13 -16.10 11.56
CA VAL A 178 4.25 -16.24 10.10
C VAL A 178 5.53 -16.96 9.73
N PHE A 179 6.66 -16.42 10.13
CA PHE A 179 7.98 -16.91 9.72
C PHE A 179 8.75 -17.55 10.86
N THR A 180 9.80 -18.30 10.52
CA THR A 180 10.81 -18.74 11.48
C THR A 180 11.79 -17.61 11.79
N GLU A 181 12.39 -17.62 12.99
CA GLU A 181 13.46 -16.68 13.35
C GLU A 181 14.63 -16.73 12.37
N HIS A 182 15.00 -17.93 11.91
CA HIS A 182 16.09 -18.12 10.95
C HIS A 182 15.81 -17.43 9.61
N PHE A 183 14.58 -17.56 9.07
CA PHE A 183 14.21 -16.83 7.87
C PHE A 183 14.24 -15.32 8.09
N CYS A 184 13.65 -14.85 9.20
CA CYS A 184 13.65 -13.43 9.55
C CYS A 184 15.06 -12.84 9.59
N GLN A 185 16.02 -13.57 10.18
CA GLN A 185 17.42 -13.18 10.20
C GLN A 185 18.01 -13.06 8.77
N LEU A 186 17.91 -14.12 7.95
CA LEU A 186 18.45 -14.10 6.58
C LEU A 186 17.82 -13.00 5.72
N PHE A 187 16.50 -12.81 5.86
CA PHE A 187 15.78 -11.78 5.14
C PHE A 187 16.23 -10.38 5.58
N MET A 188 16.38 -10.12 6.87
CA MET A 188 16.92 -8.84 7.35
C MET A 188 18.36 -8.59 6.89
N GLU A 189 19.23 -9.60 6.93
CA GLU A 189 20.61 -9.47 6.42
C GLU A 189 20.64 -9.09 4.93
N GLU A 190 19.76 -9.67 4.11
CA GLU A 190 19.62 -9.31 2.69
C GLU A 190 19.10 -7.88 2.49
N ILE A 191 18.10 -7.48 3.27
CA ILE A 191 17.52 -6.13 3.24
C ILE A 191 18.57 -5.10 3.65
N THR A 192 19.28 -5.29 4.76
CA THR A 192 20.36 -4.40 5.21
C THR A 192 21.51 -4.37 4.19
N HIS A 193 21.86 -5.50 3.59
CA HIS A 193 22.87 -5.53 2.52
C HIS A 193 22.49 -4.66 1.32
N PHE A 194 21.21 -4.65 0.93
CA PHE A 194 20.72 -3.75 -0.12
C PHE A 194 20.65 -2.30 0.36
N GLU A 195 20.23 -2.05 1.60
CA GLU A 195 20.20 -0.71 2.23
C GLU A 195 21.60 -0.05 2.15
N ASP A 196 22.65 -0.79 2.48
CA ASP A 196 24.05 -0.31 2.51
C ASP A 196 24.67 -0.09 1.12
N SER A 197 24.02 -0.56 0.05
CA SER A 197 24.52 -0.37 -1.32
C SER A 197 24.33 1.07 -1.83
N ASN A 198 25.12 1.49 -2.83
CA ASN A 198 24.94 2.79 -3.50
C ASN A 198 23.86 2.77 -4.59
N LEU A 199 23.08 1.69 -4.70
CA LEU A 199 22.05 1.53 -5.73
C LEU A 199 20.80 2.35 -5.40
N PRO A 200 20.06 2.80 -6.43
CA PRO A 200 18.89 3.65 -6.23
C PRO A 200 17.78 2.88 -5.49
N LYS A 201 17.13 3.55 -4.54
CA LYS A 201 16.05 2.99 -3.72
C LYS A 201 14.77 3.80 -3.92
N GLY A 202 13.66 3.14 -4.22
CA GLY A 202 12.34 3.75 -4.14
C GLY A 202 11.91 3.90 -2.69
N ARG A 203 11.09 4.93 -2.41
CA ARG A 203 10.48 5.06 -1.09
C ARG A 203 9.29 4.11 -1.00
N PRO A 204 9.06 3.49 0.17
CA PRO A 204 7.99 2.51 0.32
C PRO A 204 6.59 3.14 0.16
N ASN A 205 6.35 4.30 0.76
CA ASN A 205 5.06 5.02 0.66
C ASN A 205 5.23 6.54 0.86
N THR A 206 4.13 7.30 0.88
CA THR A 206 4.13 8.77 1.03
C THR A 206 4.54 9.28 2.41
N MET A 207 4.58 8.43 3.43
CA MET A 207 4.82 8.83 4.82
C MET A 207 6.11 8.26 5.40
N ASN A 208 6.68 7.21 4.81
CA ASN A 208 7.99 6.67 5.16
C ASN A 208 9.06 7.16 4.18
N ASN A 209 10.14 7.70 4.74
CA ASN A 209 11.33 8.14 4.01
C ASN A 209 12.31 6.99 3.80
N TYR A 210 12.31 5.99 4.70
CA TYR A 210 13.24 4.85 4.71
C TYR A 210 12.51 3.52 4.53
N GLY A 211 13.18 2.56 3.91
CA GLY A 211 12.66 1.23 3.59
C GLY A 211 12.89 0.80 2.14
N ILE A 212 12.49 -0.44 1.83
CA ILE A 212 12.76 -1.09 0.54
C ILE A 212 11.46 -1.54 -0.13
N LEU A 213 11.31 -1.17 -1.41
CA LEU A 213 10.28 -1.71 -2.29
C LEU A 213 10.70 -3.08 -2.82
N LEU A 214 9.99 -4.14 -2.41
CA LEU A 214 10.37 -5.52 -2.73
C LEU A 214 10.19 -5.88 -4.21
N ASN A 215 9.25 -5.22 -4.89
CA ASN A 215 9.08 -5.35 -6.33
C ASN A 215 10.29 -4.80 -7.11
N GLU A 216 10.93 -3.74 -6.61
CA GLU A 216 12.13 -3.16 -7.23
C GLU A 216 13.36 -4.05 -7.03
N LEU A 217 13.41 -4.76 -5.91
CA LEU A 217 14.48 -5.68 -5.56
C LEU A 217 14.30 -7.06 -6.21
N GLY A 218 13.09 -7.42 -6.69
CA GLY A 218 12.84 -8.64 -7.46
C GLY A 218 12.17 -9.77 -6.68
N PHE A 219 11.47 -9.48 -5.59
CA PHE A 219 10.79 -10.48 -4.75
C PHE A 219 9.37 -10.84 -5.20
N ASP A 220 8.76 -10.07 -6.12
CA ASP A 220 7.35 -10.27 -6.48
C ASP A 220 7.09 -11.68 -7.05
N GLU A 221 7.79 -12.08 -8.11
CA GLU A 221 7.53 -13.34 -8.82
C GLU A 221 7.83 -14.58 -7.96
N GLY A 222 9.00 -14.62 -7.32
CA GLY A 222 9.47 -15.80 -6.60
C GLY A 222 8.97 -15.91 -5.16
N PHE A 223 8.60 -14.79 -4.54
CA PHE A 223 8.28 -14.76 -3.10
C PHE A 223 6.89 -14.23 -2.79
N ILE A 224 6.59 -12.98 -3.16
CA ILE A 224 5.38 -12.29 -2.68
C ILE A 224 4.13 -12.80 -3.41
N THR A 225 4.20 -13.06 -4.72
CA THR A 225 3.08 -13.65 -5.48
C THR A 225 2.68 -15.01 -4.89
N PRO A 226 3.57 -16.01 -4.74
CA PRO A 226 3.22 -17.29 -4.12
C PRO A 226 2.73 -17.15 -2.67
N LEU A 227 3.35 -16.27 -1.87
CA LEU A 227 2.92 -16.02 -0.48
C LEU A 227 1.47 -15.54 -0.44
N ARG A 228 1.11 -14.57 -1.31
CA ARG A 228 -0.25 -14.07 -1.44
C ARG A 228 -1.20 -15.16 -1.90
N THR A 229 -0.90 -15.85 -3.01
CA THR A 229 -1.86 -16.75 -3.67
C THR A 229 -2.09 -18.04 -2.88
N ASP A 230 -1.01 -18.64 -2.39
CA ASP A 230 -1.06 -20.02 -1.91
C ASP A 230 -1.23 -20.11 -0.40
N TYR A 231 -0.83 -19.07 0.34
CA TYR A 231 -0.82 -19.06 1.81
C TYR A 231 -1.80 -18.04 2.38
N LEU A 232 -1.74 -16.77 1.95
CA LEU A 232 -2.55 -15.72 2.55
C LEU A 232 -3.99 -15.70 2.03
N ARG A 233 -4.24 -15.90 0.72
CA ARG A 233 -5.60 -15.86 0.15
C ARG A 233 -6.57 -16.89 0.78
N PRO A 234 -6.18 -18.15 1.06
CA PRO A 234 -7.03 -19.10 1.77
C PRO A 234 -7.48 -18.59 3.15
N ILE A 235 -6.57 -17.97 3.90
CA ILE A 235 -6.86 -17.37 5.21
C ILE A 235 -7.78 -16.15 5.04
N CYS A 236 -7.45 -15.25 4.13
CA CYS A 236 -8.22 -14.02 3.90
C CYS A 236 -9.65 -14.30 3.41
N ARG A 237 -9.88 -15.38 2.65
CA ARG A 237 -11.22 -15.83 2.24
C ARG A 237 -12.11 -16.09 3.45
N LEU A 238 -11.58 -16.68 4.52
CA LEU A 238 -12.32 -17.01 5.74
C LEU A 238 -12.45 -15.79 6.66
N LEU A 239 -11.37 -15.04 6.83
CA LEU A 239 -11.33 -13.93 7.79
C LEU A 239 -11.90 -12.63 7.24
N TYR A 240 -11.94 -12.42 5.92
CA TYR A 240 -12.42 -11.22 5.23
C TYR A 240 -13.32 -11.48 4.00
N PRO A 241 -14.35 -12.34 4.10
CA PRO A 241 -15.21 -12.68 2.96
C PRO A 241 -16.00 -11.48 2.42
N ASP A 242 -16.35 -10.54 3.30
CA ASP A 242 -17.09 -9.31 3.00
C ASP A 242 -16.23 -8.22 2.34
N TRP A 243 -14.92 -8.42 2.21
CA TRP A 243 -13.98 -7.40 1.72
C TRP A 243 -13.01 -7.89 0.65
N GLY A 244 -13.42 -8.90 -0.12
CA GLY A 244 -12.66 -9.41 -1.28
C GLY A 244 -11.47 -10.30 -0.91
N GLY A 245 -11.46 -10.88 0.30
CA GLY A 245 -10.38 -11.76 0.75
C GLY A 245 -10.19 -13.01 -0.10
N ASP A 246 -11.23 -13.43 -0.85
CA ASP A 246 -11.20 -14.55 -1.79
C ASP A 246 -10.60 -14.19 -3.16
N ALA A 247 -10.50 -12.90 -3.47
CA ALA A 247 -10.15 -12.36 -4.79
C ALA A 247 -8.99 -11.36 -4.72
N LEU A 248 -7.99 -11.64 -3.87
CA LEU A 248 -6.77 -10.84 -3.75
C LEU A 248 -5.81 -11.17 -4.90
N ASP A 249 -5.83 -10.35 -5.95
CA ASP A 249 -5.18 -10.57 -7.25
C ASP A 249 -4.00 -9.64 -7.54
N SER A 250 -3.79 -8.63 -6.68
CA SER A 250 -2.68 -7.69 -6.78
C SER A 250 -2.07 -7.45 -5.40
N HIS A 251 -0.81 -7.06 -5.38
CA HIS A 251 -0.16 -6.70 -4.13
C HIS A 251 0.86 -5.58 -4.31
N LYS A 252 1.28 -5.05 -3.17
CA LYS A 252 2.48 -4.26 -3.04
C LYS A 252 3.15 -4.63 -1.72
N ALA A 253 4.41 -5.04 -1.78
CA ALA A 253 5.17 -5.39 -0.60
C ALA A 253 6.39 -4.49 -0.43
N PHE A 254 6.68 -4.15 0.82
CA PHE A 254 7.79 -3.29 1.19
C PHE A 254 8.24 -3.56 2.62
N VAL A 255 9.51 -3.27 2.88
CA VAL A 255 10.06 -3.25 4.23
C VAL A 255 10.11 -1.80 4.70
N VAL A 256 9.65 -1.55 5.92
CA VAL A 256 9.83 -0.27 6.62
C VAL A 256 10.81 -0.47 7.76
N THR A 257 11.66 0.53 7.94
CA THR A 257 12.74 0.56 8.91
C THR A 257 12.53 1.76 9.82
N TYR A 258 12.43 1.53 11.13
CA TYR A 258 12.39 2.58 12.15
C TYR A 258 13.71 2.54 12.94
N LYS A 259 14.40 3.68 13.00
CA LYS A 259 15.70 3.84 13.68
C LYS A 259 15.83 5.24 14.25
N LEU A 260 16.62 5.38 15.32
CA LEU A 260 17.00 6.70 15.86
C LEU A 260 17.72 7.53 14.78
N GLY A 261 17.17 8.71 14.47
CA GLY A 261 17.67 9.60 13.41
C GLY A 261 17.04 9.39 12.03
N GLU A 262 16.16 8.40 11.86
CA GLU A 262 15.36 8.14 10.66
C GLU A 262 13.87 8.43 10.90
N ASP A 263 12.96 7.59 10.37
CA ASP A 263 11.55 7.63 10.73
C ASP A 263 11.38 6.98 12.12
N LEU A 264 10.75 7.69 13.07
CA LEU A 264 10.48 7.17 14.43
C LEU A 264 9.05 6.65 14.57
N ASP A 265 8.10 7.26 13.86
CA ASP A 265 6.69 6.97 13.95
C ASP A 265 6.05 6.84 12.56
N LEU A 266 4.76 6.51 12.54
CA LEU A 266 3.95 6.65 11.35
C LEU A 266 2.60 7.23 11.73
N SER A 267 2.35 8.49 11.30
CA SER A 267 1.12 9.19 11.67
C SER A 267 -0.14 8.42 11.25
N TYR A 268 -1.26 8.68 11.92
CA TYR A 268 -2.55 8.03 11.68
C TYR A 268 -3.00 8.07 10.20
N HIS A 269 -3.18 6.90 9.60
CA HIS A 269 -3.48 6.70 8.19
C HIS A 269 -4.33 5.45 7.97
N TYR A 270 -4.74 5.19 6.73
CA TYR A 270 -5.22 3.89 6.29
C TYR A 270 -4.49 3.46 5.02
N ASP A 271 -4.46 2.15 4.78
CA ASP A 271 -3.71 1.55 3.68
C ASP A 271 -4.47 1.62 2.37
N ASN A 272 -3.70 1.71 1.28
CA ASN A 272 -4.21 1.46 -0.06
C ASN A 272 -4.27 -0.04 -0.35
N ALA A 273 -5.07 -0.76 0.46
CA ALA A 273 -5.24 -2.22 0.42
C ALA A 273 -6.67 -2.62 0.80
N GLU A 274 -7.07 -3.82 0.39
CA GLU A 274 -8.27 -4.47 0.92
C GLU A 274 -7.92 -5.18 2.23
N VAL A 275 -6.82 -5.95 2.22
CA VAL A 275 -6.25 -6.60 3.40
C VAL A 275 -4.75 -6.30 3.46
N THR A 276 -4.25 -5.98 4.64
CA THR A 276 -2.83 -5.76 4.91
C THR A 276 -2.31 -6.84 5.85
N LEU A 277 -1.13 -7.38 5.55
CA LEU A 277 -0.31 -8.14 6.48
C LEU A 277 0.90 -7.29 6.89
N ASN A 278 1.15 -7.16 8.18
CA ASN A 278 2.32 -6.47 8.73
C ASN A 278 3.08 -7.43 9.66
N VAL A 279 4.23 -7.93 9.21
CA VAL A 279 5.05 -8.91 9.93
C VAL A 279 6.26 -8.23 10.56
N SER A 280 6.47 -8.43 11.85
CA SER A 280 7.69 -7.97 12.52
C SER A 280 8.82 -8.92 12.16
N LEU A 281 9.86 -8.43 11.50
CA LEU A 281 11.00 -9.24 11.08
C LEU A 281 12.05 -9.36 12.20
N GLY A 282 12.02 -8.50 13.22
CA GLY A 282 12.85 -8.61 14.41
C GLY A 282 13.64 -7.34 14.77
N LYS A 283 14.72 -7.58 15.53
CA LYS A 283 15.52 -6.70 16.41
C LYS A 283 14.85 -6.36 17.75
N ASP A 284 15.65 -6.25 18.80
CA ASP A 284 15.21 -5.80 20.13
C ASP A 284 14.87 -4.31 20.02
N PHE A 285 13.60 -3.97 20.22
CA PHE A 285 13.14 -2.60 20.34
C PHE A 285 12.20 -2.49 21.54
N GLU A 286 12.27 -1.36 22.23
CA GLU A 286 11.29 -0.99 23.23
C GLU A 286 10.23 -0.07 22.61
N GLU A 287 8.98 -0.24 23.04
CA GLU A 287 7.81 0.46 22.50
C GLU A 287 7.53 0.18 21.02
N GLY A 288 7.08 1.16 20.21
CA GLY A 288 6.76 0.91 18.79
C GLY A 288 5.46 0.15 18.51
N SER A 289 4.54 0.03 19.48
CA SER A 289 3.25 -0.64 19.26
C SER A 289 2.47 -0.04 18.08
N LEU A 290 1.73 -0.89 17.36
CA LEU A 290 0.77 -0.43 16.37
C LEU A 290 -0.54 -0.10 17.08
N TYR A 291 -1.13 1.04 16.77
CA TYR A 291 -2.43 1.41 17.33
C TYR A 291 -3.48 1.45 16.23
N PHE A 292 -4.61 0.81 16.47
CA PHE A 292 -5.73 0.72 15.54
C PHE A 292 -6.93 1.46 16.09
N GLY A 293 -7.44 2.40 15.30
CA GLY A 293 -8.73 3.04 15.55
C GLY A 293 -9.81 2.48 14.65
N ASN A 294 -10.85 3.29 14.42
CA ASN A 294 -12.00 2.87 13.63
C ASN A 294 -11.70 2.77 12.12
N MET A 295 -12.62 2.12 11.40
CA MET A 295 -12.66 2.14 9.94
C MET A 295 -12.69 3.56 9.38
N ARG A 296 -12.14 3.73 8.16
CA ARG A 296 -12.16 4.98 7.38
C ARG A 296 -13.51 5.71 7.42
N GLN A 297 -14.60 4.98 7.24
CA GLN A 297 -15.97 5.47 7.09
C GLN A 297 -16.61 5.98 8.40
N VAL A 298 -16.03 5.63 9.56
CA VAL A 298 -16.59 6.01 10.86
C VAL A 298 -16.10 7.41 11.25
N VAL A 299 -17.05 8.33 11.41
CA VAL A 299 -16.84 9.68 11.94
C VAL A 299 -17.18 9.64 13.43
N GLN A 300 -16.21 9.93 14.30
CA GLN A 300 -16.42 10.07 15.74
C GLN A 300 -15.76 11.34 16.28
N SER A 301 -16.38 11.90 17.31
CA SER A 301 -15.95 13.11 18.01
C SER A 301 -14.72 12.90 18.89
N GLN A 302 -14.44 11.66 19.31
CA GLN A 302 -13.23 11.30 20.04
C GLN A 302 -12.57 10.04 19.45
N PRO A 303 -11.26 10.07 19.16
CA PRO A 303 -10.54 8.89 18.71
C PRO A 303 -10.39 7.91 19.88
N SER A 304 -10.88 6.69 19.69
CA SER A 304 -10.47 5.53 20.49
C SER A 304 -9.51 4.68 19.65
N TYR A 305 -8.42 4.24 20.26
CA TYR A 305 -7.46 3.34 19.64
C TYR A 305 -7.17 2.16 20.56
N ARG A 306 -6.82 1.03 19.96
CA ARG A 306 -6.31 -0.14 20.66
C ARG A 306 -4.88 -0.39 20.23
N GLU A 307 -4.00 -0.54 21.21
CA GLU A 307 -2.61 -0.87 20.96
C GLU A 307 -2.44 -2.37 20.78
N HIS A 308 -1.59 -2.72 19.83
CA HIS A 308 -1.16 -4.06 19.50
C HIS A 308 0.37 -4.06 19.55
N LYS A 309 0.91 -4.69 20.59
CA LYS A 309 2.35 -4.92 20.70
C LYS A 309 2.75 -5.84 19.57
N HIS A 310 3.71 -5.41 18.76
CA HIS A 310 4.20 -6.21 17.64
C HIS A 310 5.29 -7.14 18.15
N ARG A 311 5.21 -8.43 17.81
CA ARG A 311 6.15 -9.46 18.28
C ARG A 311 7.00 -9.94 17.10
N PRO A 312 8.33 -10.10 17.24
CA PRO A 312 9.17 -10.66 16.21
C PRO A 312 8.58 -11.97 15.67
N THR A 313 8.66 -12.18 14.35
CA THR A 313 8.12 -13.30 13.58
C THR A 313 6.59 -13.36 13.43
N TYR A 314 5.84 -12.54 14.18
CA TYR A 314 4.38 -12.50 14.11
C TYR A 314 3.88 -11.46 13.11
N GLY A 315 2.78 -11.82 12.44
CA GLY A 315 2.03 -10.98 11.54
C GLY A 315 0.77 -10.43 12.18
N LEU A 316 0.48 -9.14 11.95
CA LEU A 316 -0.84 -8.56 12.12
C LEU A 316 -1.54 -8.49 10.77
N LEU A 317 -2.64 -9.21 10.64
CA LEU A 317 -3.52 -9.20 9.49
C LEU A 317 -4.74 -8.33 9.79
N HIS A 318 -5.02 -7.33 8.96
CA HIS A 318 -6.12 -6.40 9.16
C HIS A 318 -6.72 -5.90 7.85
N ARG A 319 -7.92 -5.32 7.90
CA ARG A 319 -8.48 -4.59 6.76
C ARG A 319 -7.66 -3.34 6.50
N GLY A 320 -7.37 -3.04 5.23
CA GLY A 320 -6.58 -1.86 4.87
C GLY A 320 -7.26 -0.54 5.25
N GLN A 321 -8.59 -0.53 5.34
CA GLN A 321 -9.38 0.64 5.75
C GLN A 321 -9.40 0.91 7.26
N HIS A 322 -8.80 0.04 8.08
CA HIS A 322 -8.58 0.37 9.48
C HIS A 322 -7.61 1.52 9.58
N LYS A 323 -8.05 2.61 10.22
CA LYS A 323 -7.13 3.69 10.52
C LYS A 323 -6.17 3.21 11.60
N HIS A 324 -4.88 3.38 11.38
CA HIS A 324 -3.86 2.94 12.30
C HIS A 324 -2.60 3.81 12.19
N GLY A 325 -1.69 3.63 13.13
CA GLY A 325 -0.36 4.24 13.12
C GLY A 325 0.62 3.42 13.93
N ALA A 326 1.88 3.85 13.91
CA ALA A 326 2.94 3.27 14.72
C ALA A 326 3.36 4.28 15.78
N MET A 327 3.42 3.84 17.04
CA MET A 327 4.04 4.63 18.12
C MET A 327 5.55 4.77 17.88
N PRO A 328 6.19 5.82 18.42
CA PRO A 328 7.63 5.94 18.40
C PRO A 328 8.33 4.72 19.00
N ILE A 329 9.51 4.38 18.48
CA ILE A 329 10.47 3.51 19.17
C ILE A 329 11.36 4.37 20.08
N ASP A 330 11.65 3.86 21.27
CA ASP A 330 12.55 4.55 22.21
C ASP A 330 14.01 4.09 22.04
N GLU A 331 14.20 2.79 21.78
CA GLU A 331 15.51 2.16 21.55
C GLU A 331 15.44 1.07 20.48
N GLY A 332 16.60 0.74 19.90
CA GLY A 332 16.75 -0.34 18.93
C GLY A 332 16.41 0.06 17.49
N GLU A 333 16.12 -0.96 16.68
CA GLU A 333 15.68 -0.79 15.29
C GLU A 333 14.51 -1.73 15.06
N ARG A 334 13.53 -1.31 14.26
CA ARG A 334 12.37 -2.14 13.95
C ARG A 334 12.20 -2.29 12.45
N TYR A 335 12.21 -3.54 12.01
CA TYR A 335 11.98 -3.92 10.62
C TYR A 335 10.63 -4.62 10.47
N ASN A 336 9.79 -4.09 9.59
CA ASN A 336 8.49 -4.68 9.30
C ASN A 336 8.33 -4.99 7.81
N LEU A 337 7.97 -6.23 7.48
CA LEU A 337 7.47 -6.59 6.17
C LEU A 337 5.98 -6.24 6.09
N ILE A 338 5.61 -5.33 5.19
CA ILE A 338 4.23 -4.93 4.96
C ILE A 338 3.82 -5.38 3.56
N ILE A 339 2.69 -6.08 3.48
CA ILE A 339 2.09 -6.54 2.22
C ILE A 339 0.68 -5.98 2.13
N TRP A 340 0.49 -5.04 1.22
CA TRP A 340 -0.83 -4.55 0.82
C TRP A 340 -1.38 -5.51 -0.23
N MET A 341 -2.44 -6.24 0.10
CA MET A 341 -3.13 -7.12 -0.83
C MET A 341 -4.42 -6.47 -1.29
N ARG A 342 -4.68 -6.60 -2.59
CA ARG A 342 -5.75 -5.87 -3.27
C ARG A 342 -6.60 -6.78 -4.13
N SER A 343 -7.85 -6.40 -4.31
CA SER A 343 -8.85 -7.11 -5.11
C SER A 343 -9.40 -6.20 -6.20
N SER A 344 -9.14 -6.54 -7.46
CA SER A 344 -9.72 -5.81 -8.58
C SER A 344 -11.25 -5.90 -8.62
N LYS A 345 -11.83 -7.00 -8.11
CA LYS A 345 -13.29 -7.18 -7.93
C LYS A 345 -13.90 -6.07 -7.07
N VAL A 346 -13.20 -5.62 -6.02
CA VAL A 346 -13.61 -4.50 -5.17
C VAL A 346 -13.30 -3.16 -5.85
N ARG A 347 -12.05 -3.00 -6.30
CA ARG A 347 -11.53 -1.71 -6.79
C ARG A 347 -12.19 -1.23 -8.07
N ASN A 348 -12.54 -2.13 -8.99
CA ASN A 348 -13.21 -1.78 -10.23
C ASN A 348 -14.62 -1.19 -10.01
N GLN A 349 -15.23 -1.41 -8.83
CA GLN A 349 -16.50 -0.81 -8.46
C GLN A 349 -16.33 0.58 -7.84
N LEU A 350 -15.37 0.75 -6.93
CA LEU A 350 -15.15 2.00 -6.20
C LEU A 350 -13.66 2.21 -5.89
N CYS A 351 -13.12 3.33 -6.35
CA CYS A 351 -11.74 3.71 -6.06
C CYS A 351 -11.60 4.17 -4.60
N PRO A 352 -10.67 3.61 -3.80
CA PRO A 352 -10.49 3.99 -2.40
C PRO A 352 -9.85 5.39 -2.20
N MET A 353 -9.37 6.02 -3.29
CA MET A 353 -8.79 7.37 -3.25
C MET A 353 -9.83 8.47 -3.43
N CYS A 354 -10.75 8.31 -4.40
CA CYS A 354 -11.73 9.34 -4.75
C CYS A 354 -13.17 8.96 -4.43
N ASP A 355 -13.42 7.73 -3.98
CA ASP A 355 -14.76 7.17 -3.72
C ASP A 355 -15.71 7.30 -4.92
N GLN A 356 -15.17 7.13 -6.13
CA GLN A 356 -15.91 7.11 -7.40
C GLN A 356 -15.57 5.85 -8.20
N LYS A 357 -16.42 5.50 -9.17
CA LYS A 357 -16.10 4.46 -10.15
C LYS A 357 -14.78 4.85 -10.87
N PRO A 358 -13.78 3.96 -10.92
CA PRO A 358 -12.47 4.34 -11.42
C PRO A 358 -12.49 4.61 -12.93
N THR A 359 -11.81 5.67 -13.35
CA THR A 359 -11.38 5.83 -14.74
C THR A 359 -9.97 5.27 -14.86
N LEU A 360 -9.80 4.20 -15.65
CA LEU A 360 -8.58 3.41 -15.67
C LEU A 360 -7.49 4.05 -16.54
N VAL A 361 -6.28 4.17 -15.97
CA VAL A 361 -5.06 4.56 -16.68
C VAL A 361 -4.07 3.42 -16.59
N ARG A 362 -3.52 2.99 -17.73
CA ARG A 362 -2.60 1.85 -17.81
C ARG A 362 -1.33 2.13 -17.00
N THR A 363 -0.80 1.10 -16.37
CA THR A 363 0.44 1.15 -15.59
C THR A 363 1.26 -0.11 -15.80
N VAL A 364 2.42 -0.19 -15.14
CA VAL A 364 3.28 -1.38 -15.11
C VAL A 364 3.21 -2.06 -13.75
N GLY A 365 3.46 -3.38 -13.74
CA GLY A 365 3.28 -4.24 -12.56
C GLY A 365 1.81 -4.26 -12.10
N PHE A 366 1.59 -4.52 -10.81
CA PHE A 366 0.25 -4.57 -10.23
C PHE A 366 -0.47 -3.23 -10.08
N GLY A 367 0.20 -2.10 -10.35
CA GLY A 367 -0.41 -0.77 -10.25
C GLY A 367 -1.04 -0.50 -8.87
N ASP A 368 -2.29 -0.01 -8.90
CA ASP A 368 -3.15 0.08 -7.71
C ASP A 368 -4.20 -1.04 -7.68
N GLY A 369 -3.99 -2.14 -8.40
CA GLY A 369 -4.86 -3.31 -8.34
C GLY A 369 -6.20 -3.18 -9.07
N PHE A 370 -6.30 -2.26 -10.02
CA PHE A 370 -7.45 -2.18 -10.93
C PHE A 370 -7.18 -3.02 -12.19
N THR A 371 -8.22 -3.62 -12.75
CA THR A 371 -8.15 -4.40 -14.01
C THR A 371 -9.25 -3.94 -14.96
N LYS A 372 -9.15 -4.26 -16.25
CA LYS A 372 -10.30 -4.14 -17.15
C LYS A 372 -11.14 -5.41 -17.07
N GLU A 373 -12.46 -5.27 -17.05
CA GLU A 373 -13.36 -6.42 -17.22
C GLU A 373 -13.12 -7.05 -18.59
N THR A 374 -12.57 -8.26 -18.61
CA THR A 374 -12.60 -9.11 -19.80
C THR A 374 -14.03 -9.59 -19.97
N LYS A 375 -14.74 -9.08 -20.99
CA LYS A 375 -16.00 -9.69 -21.41
C LYS A 375 -15.69 -11.12 -21.87
N THR A 376 -15.92 -12.10 -21.01
CA THR A 376 -16.03 -13.49 -21.44
C THR A 376 -17.28 -13.59 -22.31
N VAL A 377 -17.07 -13.63 -23.62
CA VAL A 377 -18.14 -14.00 -24.54
C VAL A 377 -18.31 -15.50 -24.38
N ASP A 378 -19.40 -15.95 -23.78
CA ASP A 378 -19.77 -17.36 -23.83
C ASP A 378 -19.96 -17.75 -25.29
N VAL A 379 -18.96 -18.41 -25.86
CA VAL A 379 -19.11 -19.09 -27.14
C VAL A 379 -19.88 -20.37 -26.83
N CYS A 380 -21.20 -20.26 -26.69
CA CYS A 380 -22.07 -21.42 -26.75
C CYS A 380 -21.86 -22.08 -28.12
N CYS A 381 -21.15 -23.21 -28.14
CA CYS A 381 -21.16 -24.12 -29.28
C CYS A 381 -22.62 -24.56 -29.49
N ALA A 382 -23.24 -24.06 -30.57
CA ALA A 382 -24.46 -24.63 -31.08
C ALA A 382 -24.14 -26.07 -31.54
N SER A 383 -24.71 -27.03 -30.81
CA SER A 383 -24.74 -28.46 -31.10
C SER A 383 -25.62 -28.78 -32.30
#